data_AF-A0A1J5IPZ6-F1
#
_entry.id   AF-A0A1J5IPZ6-F1
#
_cell.length_a   1.000
_cell.length_b   1.000
_cell.length_c   1.000
_cell.angle_alpha   90.00
_cell.angle_beta   90.00
_cell.angle_gamma   90.00
#
_symmetry.space_group_name_H-M   'P 1'
#
loop_
_entity.id
_entity.type
_entity.pdbx_description
1 polymer ?
#
loop_
_entity_poly.entity_id
_entity_poly.type
_entity_poly.pdbx_seq_one_letter_code
_entity_poly.pdbx_strand_id
1 'polypeptide(L)'
;MPTIAIKKNRDGRLETGEAFGIEAVIEQRPHMMSQIIARGSRLPASASKRYFPVEDDQTHVKVICYKGDNKAARDNTRLGEFTITGLKARTRENSKGVDVTFTINQEGVVLVDALEVENPENHLKIKLSYVQESLLKSVAKGVVREIVGILLPSNKR
;
A
#
# COMPACT_ATOMS: atom_id res chain seq x y z
N MET A 1 1.52 3.87 -22.31
CA MET A 1 0.70 3.32 -21.20
C MET A 1 1.58 3.20 -19.98
N PRO A 2 1.41 4.05 -18.95
CA PRO A 2 2.26 4.00 -17.78
C PRO A 2 1.63 3.14 -16.69
N THR A 3 1.77 1.83 -16.83
CA THR A 3 1.22 0.86 -15.90
C THR A 3 2.25 0.57 -14.81
N ILE A 4 1.81 0.44 -13.56
CA ILE A 4 2.62 0.10 -12.38
C ILE A 4 3.59 -1.05 -12.70
N ALA A 5 4.81 -0.72 -13.15
CA ALA A 5 5.91 -1.61 -13.51
C ALA A 5 5.49 -3.01 -14.01
N ILE A 6 4.49 -3.17 -14.87
CA ILE A 6 4.11 -4.49 -15.36
C ILE A 6 5.08 -4.88 -16.47
N LYS A 7 5.71 -6.04 -16.35
CA LYS A 7 6.56 -6.60 -17.41
C LYS A 7 5.98 -7.91 -17.92
N LYS A 8 6.29 -8.25 -19.17
CA LYS A 8 6.08 -9.61 -19.69
C LYS A 8 7.32 -10.45 -19.36
N ASN A 9 7.10 -11.63 -18.80
CA ASN A 9 8.15 -12.61 -18.60
C ASN A 9 8.49 -13.33 -19.92
N ARG A 10 9.49 -14.23 -19.90
CA ARG A 10 9.93 -14.97 -21.11
C ARG A 10 8.84 -15.83 -21.75
N ASP A 11 7.84 -16.24 -20.97
CA ASP A 11 6.70 -17.02 -21.43
C ASP A 11 5.53 -16.13 -21.93
N GLY A 12 5.74 -14.82 -22.01
CA GLY A 12 4.74 -13.84 -22.45
C GLY A 12 3.70 -13.45 -21.39
N ARG A 13 3.82 -13.94 -20.15
CA ARG A 13 2.88 -13.66 -19.04
C ARG A 13 3.23 -12.36 -18.33
N LEU A 14 2.21 -11.64 -17.88
CA LEU A 14 2.37 -10.40 -17.11
C LEU A 14 2.82 -10.72 -15.68
N GLU A 15 3.81 -9.98 -15.19
CA GLU A 15 4.31 -10.07 -13.83
C GLU A 15 4.67 -8.68 -13.27
N THR A 16 4.73 -8.59 -11.95
CA THR A 16 5.19 -7.38 -11.26
C THR A 16 6.67 -7.10 -11.57
N GLY A 17 6.98 -5.84 -11.85
CA GLY A 17 8.34 -5.37 -12.11
C GLY A 17 9.09 -5.00 -10.85
N GLU A 18 8.40 -4.78 -9.74
CA GLU A 18 8.94 -4.38 -8.43
C GLU A 18 8.10 -5.06 -7.33
N ALA A 19 8.60 -5.09 -6.10
CA ALA A 19 7.81 -5.51 -4.95
C ALA A 19 6.83 -4.42 -4.47
N PHE A 20 5.75 -4.85 -3.83
CA PHE A 20 4.74 -4.00 -3.18
C PHE A 20 4.60 -4.40 -1.72
N GLY A 21 4.33 -3.42 -0.88
CA GLY A 21 4.22 -3.65 0.54
C GLY A 21 4.02 -2.37 1.31
N ILE A 22 4.32 -2.43 2.61
CA ILE A 22 4.09 -1.32 3.53
C ILE A 22 5.34 -1.01 4.34
N GLU A 23 5.38 0.21 4.88
CA GLU A 23 6.30 0.53 5.97
C GLU A 23 5.89 -0.19 7.24
N ALA A 24 6.85 -0.86 7.88
CA ALA A 24 6.64 -1.58 9.13
C ALA A 24 7.91 -1.58 9.99
N VAL A 25 7.77 -1.99 11.25
CA VAL A 25 8.89 -2.34 12.11
C VAL A 25 9.29 -3.79 11.82
N ILE A 26 10.53 -4.03 11.39
CA ILE A 26 11.07 -5.36 11.10
C ILE A 26 12.35 -5.53 11.90
N GLU A 27 12.50 -6.64 12.63
CA GLU A 27 13.71 -6.92 13.44
C GLU A 27 14.10 -5.75 14.36
N GLN A 28 13.11 -5.15 15.03
CA GLN A 28 13.26 -3.97 15.89
C GLN A 28 13.74 -2.69 15.18
N ARG A 29 13.71 -2.65 13.85
CA ARG A 29 14.06 -1.46 13.06
C ARG A 29 12.79 -0.82 12.48
N PRO A 30 12.50 0.44 12.81
CA PRO A 30 11.40 1.18 12.20
C PRO A 30 11.72 1.58 10.76
N HIS A 31 10.70 2.02 10.03
CA HIS A 31 10.81 2.52 8.64
C HIS A 31 11.37 1.51 7.63
N MET A 32 11.16 0.22 7.88
CA MET A 32 11.57 -0.86 7.00
C MET A 32 10.45 -1.25 6.04
N MET A 33 10.82 -1.70 4.85
CA MET A 33 9.88 -2.20 3.85
C MET A 33 9.49 -3.64 4.18
N SER A 34 8.21 -3.86 4.51
CA SER A 34 7.62 -5.19 4.59
C SER A 34 6.96 -5.53 3.25
N GLN A 35 7.65 -6.33 2.44
CA GLN A 35 7.14 -6.81 1.17
C GLN A 35 5.97 -7.78 1.39
N ILE A 36 4.88 -7.55 0.65
CA ILE A 36 3.66 -8.38 0.63
C ILE A 36 3.53 -9.08 -0.72
N ILE A 37 3.72 -8.35 -1.82
CA ILE A 37 3.84 -8.92 -3.17
C ILE A 37 5.30 -8.77 -3.61
N ALA A 38 5.92 -9.87 -4.01
CA ALA A 38 7.30 -9.85 -4.49
C ALA A 38 7.40 -9.34 -5.94
N ARG A 39 8.60 -8.92 -6.35
CA ARG A 39 8.93 -8.73 -7.76
C ARG A 39 8.78 -10.07 -8.52
N GLY A 40 8.26 -10.01 -9.73
CA GLY A 40 8.05 -11.20 -10.58
C GLY A 40 6.82 -12.01 -10.21
N SER A 41 5.95 -11.52 -9.32
CA SER A 41 4.65 -12.13 -9.05
C SER A 41 3.78 -12.07 -10.30
N ARG A 42 3.27 -13.22 -10.73
CA ARG A 42 2.38 -13.33 -11.90
C ARG A 42 1.08 -12.59 -11.66
N LEU A 43 0.63 -11.83 -12.66
CA LEU A 43 -0.60 -11.04 -12.58
C LEU A 43 -1.81 -11.77 -13.18
N PRO A 44 -2.99 -11.69 -12.55
CA PRO A 44 -3.28 -10.97 -11.30
C PRO A 44 -2.62 -11.63 -10.07
N ALA A 45 -2.20 -10.81 -9.11
CA ALA A 45 -1.54 -11.27 -7.88
C ALA A 45 -2.31 -10.78 -6.64
N SER A 46 -2.42 -11.63 -5.62
CA SER A 46 -2.95 -11.25 -4.32
C SER A 46 -2.18 -11.93 -3.21
N ALA A 47 -1.86 -11.20 -2.15
CA ALA A 47 -1.18 -11.71 -0.97
C ALA A 47 -1.53 -10.87 0.26
N SER A 48 -1.52 -11.53 1.42
CA SER A 48 -1.87 -10.94 2.70
C SER A 48 -0.75 -11.17 3.71
N LYS A 49 -0.56 -10.21 4.61
CA LYS A 49 0.35 -10.35 5.74
C LYS A 49 -0.26 -9.71 6.99
N ARG A 50 -0.09 -10.38 8.12
CA ARG A 50 -0.59 -9.92 9.41
C ARG A 50 0.42 -8.99 10.08
N TYR A 51 -0.08 -7.90 10.62
CA TYR A 51 0.67 -6.92 11.39
C TYR A 51 0.04 -6.75 12.76
N PHE A 52 0.86 -6.36 13.74
CA PHE A 52 0.43 -6.21 15.12
C PHE A 52 0.69 -4.78 15.59
N PRO A 53 -0.10 -4.28 16.55
CA PRO A 53 0.21 -3.06 17.27
C PRO A 53 1.64 -3.06 17.81
N VAL A 54 2.24 -1.87 17.85
CA VAL A 54 3.57 -1.68 18.44
C VAL A 54 3.48 -1.26 19.91
N GLU A 55 2.33 -0.73 20.33
CA GLU A 55 2.05 -0.22 21.67
C GLU A 55 0.77 -0.82 22.24
N ASP A 56 0.67 -0.85 23.57
CA ASP A 56 -0.55 -1.22 24.28
C ASP A 56 -1.65 -0.16 24.03
N ASP A 57 -2.90 -0.61 23.95
CA ASP A 57 -4.09 0.21 23.75
C ASP A 57 -4.06 1.09 22.49
N GLN A 58 -3.26 0.68 21.49
CA GLN A 58 -3.20 1.34 20.19
C GLN A 58 -4.54 1.25 19.46
N THR A 59 -5.23 2.40 19.34
CA THR A 59 -6.57 2.50 18.73
C THR A 59 -6.57 2.83 17.24
N HIS A 60 -5.39 3.05 16.65
CA HIS A 60 -5.25 3.36 15.23
C HIS A 60 -3.94 2.84 14.65
N VAL A 61 -3.95 2.45 13.37
CA VAL A 61 -2.76 1.99 12.62
C VAL A 61 -2.66 2.78 11.33
N LYS A 62 -1.51 3.41 11.13
CA LYS A 62 -1.15 4.09 9.88
C LYS A 62 -0.46 3.10 8.94
N VAL A 63 -1.04 2.91 7.76
CA VAL A 63 -0.50 2.05 6.70
C VAL A 63 0.03 2.94 5.58
N ILE A 64 1.35 2.90 5.36
CA ILE A 64 2.00 3.64 4.27
C ILE A 64 2.44 2.62 3.23
N CYS A 65 1.91 2.73 2.00
CA CYS A 65 2.12 1.77 0.93
C CYS A 65 3.26 2.20 0.01
N TYR A 66 4.12 1.25 -0.36
CA TYR A 66 5.30 1.47 -1.19
C TYR A 66 5.40 0.47 -2.33
N LYS A 67 6.11 0.91 -3.38
CA LYS A 67 6.61 0.10 -4.49
C LYS A 67 8.12 0.24 -4.60
N GLY A 68 8.81 -0.89 -4.62
CA GLY A 68 10.26 -0.96 -4.79
C GLY A 68 10.88 -2.13 -4.02
N ASP A 69 12.15 -2.40 -4.31
CA ASP A 69 12.89 -3.54 -3.78
C ASP A 69 13.89 -3.16 -2.66
N ASN A 70 13.94 -1.89 -2.25
CA ASN A 70 14.86 -1.42 -1.22
C ASN A 70 14.37 -1.82 0.18
N LYS A 71 15.33 -2.09 1.08
CA LYS A 71 15.04 -2.50 2.46
C LYS A 71 14.41 -1.38 3.30
N ALA A 72 14.90 -0.14 3.15
CA ALA A 72 14.32 1.01 3.85
C ALA A 72 13.12 1.53 3.05
N ALA A 73 11.99 1.77 3.73
CA ALA A 73 10.75 2.21 3.08
C ALA A 73 10.93 3.54 2.34
N ARG A 74 11.66 4.49 2.94
CA ARG A 74 11.94 5.82 2.38
C ARG A 74 12.70 5.81 1.04
N ASP A 75 13.45 4.74 0.76
CA ASP A 75 14.22 4.60 -0.48
C ASP A 75 13.37 3.98 -1.61
N ASN A 76 12.10 3.65 -1.33
CA ASN A 76 11.13 3.14 -2.31
C ASN A 76 10.16 4.24 -2.76
N THR A 77 9.40 3.96 -3.82
CA THR A 77 8.36 4.89 -4.30
C THR A 77 7.10 4.76 -3.45
N ARG A 78 6.71 5.84 -2.77
CA ARG A 78 5.46 5.90 -2.01
C ARG A 78 4.26 5.91 -2.95
N LEU A 79 3.30 5.01 -2.71
CA LEU A 79 2.07 4.89 -3.50
C LEU A 79 0.90 5.65 -2.87
N GLY A 80 0.85 5.70 -1.54
CA GLY A 80 -0.25 6.29 -0.79
C GLY A 80 -0.18 5.89 0.68
N GLU A 81 -1.12 6.39 1.46
CA GLU A 81 -1.27 5.98 2.85
C GLU A 81 -2.72 6.08 3.31
N PHE A 82 -3.01 5.39 4.40
CA PHE A 82 -4.28 5.48 5.08
C PHE A 82 -4.14 5.12 6.55
N THR A 83 -5.16 5.46 7.33
CA THR A 83 -5.20 5.15 8.75
C THR A 83 -6.47 4.38 9.04
N ILE A 84 -6.32 3.22 9.67
CA ILE A 84 -7.43 2.48 10.27
C ILE A 84 -7.57 3.02 11.69
N THR A 85 -8.75 3.48 12.05
CA THR A 85 -9.07 3.99 13.38
C THR A 85 -10.09 3.10 14.06
N GLY A 86 -10.25 3.21 15.37
CA GLY A 86 -11.24 2.43 16.11
C GLY A 86 -10.84 0.98 16.34
N LEU A 87 -9.53 0.68 16.28
CA LEU A 87 -9.01 -0.61 16.73
C LEU A 87 -9.37 -0.81 18.20
N LYS A 88 -9.70 -2.04 18.57
CA LYS A 88 -10.02 -2.36 19.95
C LYS A 88 -8.79 -2.20 20.83
N ALA A 89 -8.89 -1.33 21.85
CA ALA A 89 -7.82 -1.15 22.83
C ALA A 89 -7.53 -2.48 23.56
N ARG A 90 -6.27 -2.92 23.48
CA ARG A 90 -5.76 -4.17 24.04
C ARG A 90 -4.26 -4.01 24.31
N THR A 91 -3.74 -4.81 25.24
CA THR A 91 -2.30 -5.06 25.35
C THR A 91 -1.76 -5.68 24.05
N ARG A 92 -0.54 -5.33 23.66
CA ARG A 92 0.15 -5.83 22.47
C ARG A 92 0.13 -7.35 22.33
N GLU A 93 0.30 -8.06 23.45
CA GLU A 93 0.31 -9.54 23.51
C GLU A 93 -1.04 -10.18 23.18
N ASN A 94 -2.14 -9.49 23.49
CA ASN A 94 -3.51 -10.01 23.33
C ASN A 94 -4.18 -9.56 22.02
N SER A 95 -3.49 -8.76 21.19
CA SER A 95 -4.02 -8.35 19.89
C SER A 95 -3.92 -9.49 18.87
N LYS A 96 -5.00 -9.75 18.12
CA LYS A 96 -4.97 -10.68 16.98
C LYS A 96 -4.41 -10.05 15.69
N GLY A 97 -4.10 -8.75 15.73
CA GLY A 97 -3.51 -8.02 14.62
C GLY A 97 -4.49 -7.58 13.53
N VAL A 98 -3.91 -7.00 12.48
CA VAL A 98 -4.58 -6.50 11.28
C VAL A 98 -3.98 -7.22 10.08
N ASP A 99 -4.84 -7.83 9.26
CA ASP A 99 -4.45 -8.44 8.00
C ASP A 99 -4.44 -7.39 6.91
N VAL A 100 -3.27 -7.13 6.32
CA VAL A 100 -3.12 -6.22 5.18
C VAL A 100 -2.94 -7.04 3.92
N THR A 101 -3.85 -6.87 2.97
CA THR A 101 -3.92 -7.59 1.70
C THR A 101 -3.67 -6.65 0.54
N PHE A 102 -2.74 -7.03 -0.34
CA PHE A 102 -2.49 -6.35 -1.60
C PHE A 102 -3.04 -7.20 -2.74
N THR A 103 -3.85 -6.59 -3.59
CA THR A 103 -4.32 -7.19 -4.84
C THR A 103 -3.91 -6.32 -6.01
N ILE A 104 -3.29 -6.92 -7.02
CA ILE A 104 -2.79 -6.24 -8.22
C ILE A 104 -3.40 -6.92 -9.44
N ASN A 105 -4.08 -6.15 -10.26
CA ASN A 105 -4.66 -6.66 -11.51
C ASN A 105 -3.70 -6.49 -12.71
N GLN A 106 -4.13 -6.95 -13.89
CA GLN A 106 -3.33 -6.90 -15.11
C GLN A 106 -3.20 -5.48 -15.67
N GLU A 107 -4.08 -4.57 -15.27
CA GLU A 107 -4.03 -3.14 -15.56
C GLU A 107 -3.15 -2.36 -14.59
N GLY A 108 -2.52 -3.03 -13.61
CA GLY A 108 -1.64 -2.39 -12.63
C GLY A 108 -2.37 -1.47 -11.66
N VAL A 109 -3.65 -1.73 -11.39
CA VAL A 109 -4.38 -1.13 -10.27
C VAL A 109 -4.06 -1.94 -9.02
N VAL A 110 -3.71 -1.25 -7.94
CA VAL A 110 -3.42 -1.87 -6.65
C VAL A 110 -4.58 -1.60 -5.70
N LEU A 111 -5.19 -2.66 -5.18
CA LEU A 111 -6.14 -2.59 -4.08
C LEU A 111 -5.40 -2.99 -2.81
N VAL A 112 -5.47 -2.12 -1.80
CA VAL A 112 -4.97 -2.42 -0.46
C VAL A 112 -6.16 -2.51 0.48
N ASP A 113 -6.27 -3.64 1.14
CA ASP A 113 -7.33 -3.97 2.07
C ASP A 113 -6.69 -4.22 3.42
N ALA A 114 -7.24 -3.63 4.49
CA ALA A 114 -6.76 -3.84 5.83
C ALA A 114 -7.90 -4.12 6.78
N LEU A 115 -7.89 -5.31 7.37
CA LEU A 115 -8.95 -5.89 8.17
C LEU A 115 -8.46 -6.18 9.58
N GLU A 116 -9.15 -5.64 10.59
CA GLU A 116 -8.90 -6.04 11.98
C GLU A 116 -9.43 -7.46 12.22
N VAL A 117 -8.56 -8.35 12.72
CA VAL A 117 -8.92 -9.76 12.90
C VAL A 117 -9.90 -9.96 14.07
N GLU A 118 -9.81 -9.11 15.10
CA GLU A 118 -10.71 -9.17 16.26
C GLU A 118 -12.11 -8.63 15.96
N ASN A 119 -12.20 -7.63 15.10
CA ASN A 119 -13.44 -6.97 14.74
C ASN A 119 -13.54 -6.87 13.22
N PRO A 120 -14.14 -7.87 12.56
CA PRO A 120 -14.29 -7.85 11.10
C PRO A 120 -15.14 -6.69 10.57
N GLU A 121 -15.93 -6.03 11.41
CA GLU A 121 -16.66 -4.80 11.03
C GLU A 121 -15.71 -3.60 10.91
N ASN A 122 -14.57 -3.63 11.59
CA ASN A 122 -13.52 -2.63 11.44
C ASN A 122 -12.62 -2.98 10.23
N HIS A 123 -13.10 -2.57 9.07
CA HIS A 123 -12.51 -2.88 7.77
C HIS A 123 -12.32 -1.61 6.97
N LEU A 124 -11.10 -1.37 6.48
CA LEU A 124 -10.84 -0.31 5.52
C LEU A 124 -10.27 -0.88 4.22
N LYS A 125 -10.90 -0.53 3.10
CA LYS A 125 -10.43 -0.88 1.76
C LYS A 125 -10.10 0.39 0.99
N ILE A 126 -8.90 0.47 0.47
CA ILE A 126 -8.45 1.61 -0.32
C ILE A 126 -7.90 1.13 -1.66
N LYS A 127 -8.47 1.68 -2.72
CA LYS A 127 -8.01 1.47 -4.08
C LYS A 127 -6.95 2.52 -4.39
N LEU A 128 -5.72 2.07 -4.62
CA LEU A 128 -4.60 2.89 -5.05
C LEU A 128 -4.43 2.73 -6.57
N SER A 129 -4.89 3.72 -7.33
CA SER A 129 -4.60 3.85 -8.77
C SER A 129 -3.43 4.81 -8.96
N TYR A 130 -2.27 4.28 -9.34
CA TYR A 130 -1.11 5.11 -9.69
C TYR A 130 -1.24 5.57 -11.15
N VAL A 131 -1.29 6.89 -11.37
CA VAL A 131 -1.10 7.51 -12.68
C VAL A 131 0.31 8.10 -12.67
N GLN A 132 1.17 7.73 -13.63
CA GLN A 132 2.53 8.31 -13.69
C GLN A 132 2.49 9.84 -13.74
N GLU A 133 3.45 10.49 -13.06
CA GLU A 133 3.72 11.93 -13.20
C GLU A 133 3.99 12.38 -14.65
N SER A 134 4.52 11.50 -15.50
CA SER A 134 4.73 11.80 -16.92
C SER A 134 3.41 12.07 -17.68
N LEU A 135 2.30 11.43 -17.26
CA LEU A 135 0.97 11.65 -17.81
C LEU A 135 0.33 12.93 -17.24
N LEU A 136 0.60 13.27 -15.98
CA LEU A 136 0.14 14.53 -15.37
C LEU A 136 0.70 15.76 -16.10
N LYS A 137 1.96 15.70 -16.58
CA LYS A 137 2.58 16.78 -17.35
C LYS A 137 1.96 17.00 -18.74
N SER A 138 1.41 15.96 -19.38
CA SER A 138 0.75 16.09 -20.69
C SER A 138 -0.71 16.53 -20.59
N VAL A 139 -1.42 16.16 -19.51
CA VAL A 139 -2.82 16.55 -19.30
C VAL A 139 -2.95 17.93 -18.62
N ALA A 140 -1.86 18.49 -18.09
CA ALA A 140 -1.77 19.84 -17.50
C ALA A 140 -2.10 21.01 -18.46
N LYS A 141 -2.62 20.75 -19.68
CA LYS A 141 -3.14 21.77 -20.59
C LYS A 141 -4.67 21.80 -20.74
N GLY A 142 -5.42 20.93 -20.06
CA GLY A 142 -6.86 20.81 -20.33
C GLY A 142 -7.72 20.59 -19.11
N VAL A 143 -7.73 19.40 -18.54
CA VAL A 143 -8.74 19.01 -17.55
C VAL A 143 -8.17 17.85 -16.72
N VAL A 144 -7.79 18.12 -15.47
CA VAL A 144 -7.80 17.09 -14.41
C VAL A 144 -8.27 17.77 -13.15
N ARG A 145 -9.58 18.00 -13.09
CA ARG A 145 -10.28 18.15 -11.82
C ARG A 145 -11.06 16.86 -11.63
N GLU A 146 -10.94 16.32 -10.43
CA GLU A 146 -11.66 15.18 -9.88
C GLU A 146 -11.06 13.80 -10.16
N ILE A 147 -10.91 13.06 -9.06
CA ILE A 147 -10.51 11.66 -8.93
C ILE A 147 -8.99 11.42 -8.99
N VAL A 148 -8.28 11.76 -7.91
CA VAL A 148 -7.60 10.77 -7.03
C VAL A 148 -7.39 11.45 -5.68
N GLY A 149 -7.87 10.83 -4.60
CA GLY A 149 -7.84 11.38 -3.24
C GLY A 149 -6.43 11.53 -2.67
N ILE A 150 -5.81 12.69 -2.92
CA ILE A 150 -4.69 13.18 -2.12
C ILE A 150 -4.94 14.67 -1.87
N LEU A 151 -5.16 15.02 -0.60
CA LEU A 151 -5.18 16.39 -0.10
C LEU A 151 -4.01 17.19 -0.70
N LEU A 152 -4.29 18.32 -1.34
CA LEU A 152 -3.29 19.36 -1.55
C LEU A 152 -2.95 19.95 -0.17
N PRO A 153 -1.66 20.17 0.18
CA PRO A 153 -1.33 20.91 1.37
C PRO A 153 -1.91 22.32 1.26
N SER A 154 -2.71 22.69 2.25
CA SER A 154 -3.17 24.07 2.47
C SER A 154 -1.93 24.93 2.63
N ASN A 155 -1.67 25.80 1.65
CA ASN A 155 -0.59 26.78 1.75
C ASN A 155 -1.08 27.88 2.70
N LYS A 156 -0.60 27.85 3.95
CA LYS A 156 -0.81 28.95 4.89
C LYS A 156 -0.15 30.21 4.32
N ARG A 157 -0.90 31.31 4.24
CA ARG A 157 -0.35 32.66 4.21
C ARG A 157 0.04 33.08 5.62
#